data_AF-A0A7S1RJJ1-F1
#
_entry.id   AF-A0A7S1RJJ1-F1
#
_cell.length_a   1.000
_cell.length_b   1.000
_cell.length_c   1.000
_cell.angle_alpha   90.00
_cell.angle_beta   90.00
_cell.angle_gamma   90.00
#
_symmetry.space_group_name_H-M   'P 1'
#
loop_
_entity.id
_entity.type
_entity.pdbx_description
1 polymer ?
#
loop_
_entity_poly.entity_id
_entity_poly.type
_entity_poly.pdbx_seq_one_letter_code
_entity_poly.pdbx_strand_id
1 'polypeptide(L)'
;LPKAQSPWVGQPVRLPPVHAAAPPPLNAASKFPKEALERFRLRLLRRNRCLHQTFARHGARASFEKVLGPQEFRHSLVRVTDEEYDVDELLSSMSAGWPGSMSLLSLFRSLVGTSSTALLWELRCCLEQSGLLPLQPHRAVPRTPEAGDVPGSPAVPVPQSSSKLGRKAWLELCASAELTPCVGQRIFRLLSERTGIIDLRMVSKVLQGVVAPNMSFLCFNAKVLKRHGHLREAFRAVCNGAEGLLQWPHFSKLAEGVGVSSPNAARLWAVLRPNASDPAEEAVPAAVEADCQAGLELTEDAFVEALLQWPPDNVLGAFHAQLCEKFGGLFETRRAFRQIGMPSGRSLSPRRFHKGLQSLGVAPCDADLVLHAVRRSCGAESCSRVTLDDVIERAHMEHLGVSENDGATREVKSETLPVWQQLRAVQAELQQDYHACVRPCSHERAPANPGTAGVRLRRGRSSRALTRTLTGTLEHKGSLGDLDGDSERLRWRSP
;
A
#
# COMPACT_ATOMS: atom_id res chain seq x y z
N LEU A 1 76.79 0.96 39.09
CA LEU A 1 75.54 1.69 38.76
C LEU A 1 74.55 0.70 38.14
N PRO A 2 73.50 0.28 38.85
CA PRO A 2 72.59 -0.75 38.39
C PRO A 2 71.44 -0.17 37.54
N LYS A 3 70.96 -1.01 36.61
CA LYS A 3 69.85 -0.76 35.67
C LYS A 3 68.52 -0.64 36.41
N ALA A 4 67.80 0.46 36.16
CA ALA A 4 66.41 0.63 36.55
C ALA A 4 65.48 -0.15 35.60
N GLN A 5 64.67 -1.05 36.16
CA GLN A 5 63.55 -1.70 35.49
C GLN A 5 62.29 -0.82 35.66
N SER A 6 61.61 -0.50 34.56
CA SER A 6 60.28 0.15 34.57
C SER A 6 59.18 -0.91 34.68
N PRO A 7 58.22 -0.80 35.61
CA PRO A 7 57.13 -1.76 35.72
C PRO A 7 55.77 -1.11 35.43
N TRP A 8 55.42 -0.83 34.17
CA TRP A 8 54.03 -0.48 33.82
C TRP A 8 53.69 -0.92 32.39
N VAL A 9 53.35 -2.20 32.23
CA VAL A 9 52.56 -2.69 31.10
C VAL A 9 51.09 -2.57 31.51
N GLY A 10 50.43 -1.50 31.07
CA GLY A 10 49.00 -1.29 31.29
C GLY A 10 48.18 -2.34 30.51
N GLN A 11 47.39 -3.13 31.22
CA GLN A 11 46.38 -3.97 30.59
C GLN A 11 45.27 -3.10 29.98
N PRO A 12 44.78 -3.42 28.78
CA PRO A 12 43.63 -2.72 28.20
C PRO A 12 42.38 -3.03 29.03
N VAL A 13 41.84 -2.00 29.67
CA VAL A 13 40.54 -2.05 30.35
C VAL A 13 39.48 -2.36 29.31
N ARG A 14 38.98 -3.61 29.31
CA ARG A 14 37.79 -4.00 28.54
C ARG A 14 36.58 -3.34 29.18
N LEU A 15 36.10 -2.25 28.58
CA LEU A 15 34.79 -1.70 28.89
C LEU A 15 33.72 -2.77 28.59
N PRO A 16 32.74 -2.99 29.49
CA PRO A 16 31.66 -3.91 29.22
C PRO A 16 30.86 -3.45 27.99
N PRO A 17 30.31 -4.38 27.19
CA PRO A 17 29.49 -4.02 26.04
C PRO A 17 28.30 -3.20 26.54
N VAL A 18 28.23 -1.94 26.10
CA VAL A 18 27.04 -1.12 26.27
C VAL A 18 25.94 -1.80 25.47
N HIS A 19 25.11 -2.59 26.15
CA HIS A 19 23.89 -3.13 25.57
C HIS A 19 23.01 -1.95 25.20
N ALA A 20 22.99 -1.58 23.92
CA ALA A 20 22.04 -0.63 23.39
C ALA A 20 20.64 -1.13 23.75
N ALA A 21 19.99 -0.45 24.70
CA ALA A 21 18.66 -0.79 25.15
C ALA A 21 17.76 -0.95 23.92
N ALA A 22 17.06 -2.10 23.84
CA ALA A 22 16.14 -2.37 22.75
C ALA A 22 15.16 -1.18 22.64
N PRO A 23 14.95 -0.63 21.43
CA PRO A 23 14.09 0.53 21.26
C PRO A 23 12.69 0.19 21.81
N PRO A 24 12.09 1.06 22.63
CA PRO A 24 10.80 0.78 23.24
C PRO A 24 9.76 0.44 22.17
N PRO A 25 8.84 -0.51 22.44
CA PRO A 25 7.88 -0.97 21.47
C PRO A 25 7.05 0.21 20.94
N LEU A 26 6.97 0.33 19.62
CA LEU A 26 6.30 1.41 18.88
C LEU A 26 4.76 1.45 19.05
N ASN A 27 4.20 0.69 20.00
CA ASN A 27 2.76 0.54 20.22
C ASN A 27 2.08 1.75 20.89
N ALA A 28 2.78 2.87 21.08
CA ALA A 28 2.16 4.13 21.51
C ALA A 28 1.16 4.70 20.47
N ALA A 29 1.16 4.18 19.23
CA ALA A 29 0.27 4.59 18.14
C ALA A 29 -1.22 4.27 18.36
N SER A 30 -1.58 3.51 19.40
CA SER A 30 -2.96 3.05 19.65
C SER A 30 -3.83 4.00 20.49
N LYS A 31 -3.38 5.23 20.78
CA LYS A 31 -3.99 6.06 21.84
C LYS A 31 -4.98 7.10 21.35
N PHE A 32 -4.87 7.52 20.10
CA PHE A 32 -5.82 8.42 19.46
C PHE A 32 -6.58 7.65 18.39
N PRO A 33 -7.89 7.90 18.23
CA PRO A 33 -8.63 7.44 17.06
C PRO A 33 -7.93 7.91 15.79
N LYS A 34 -7.83 7.02 14.80
CA LYS A 34 -7.12 7.31 13.54
C LYS A 34 -7.73 8.53 12.83
N GLU A 35 -9.05 8.63 12.87
CA GLU A 35 -9.84 9.71 12.28
C GLU A 35 -9.55 11.06 12.95
N ALA A 36 -9.25 11.08 14.25
CA ALA A 36 -8.88 12.31 14.95
C ALA A 36 -7.46 12.76 14.56
N LEU A 37 -6.50 11.83 14.50
CA LEU A 37 -5.15 12.13 14.03
C LEU A 37 -5.13 12.63 12.59
N GLU A 38 -5.93 12.02 11.70
CA GLU A 38 -6.04 12.45 10.30
C GLU A 38 -6.62 13.85 10.19
N ARG A 39 -7.70 14.16 10.93
CA ARG A 39 -8.29 15.51 10.95
C ARG A 39 -7.31 16.55 11.47
N PHE A 40 -6.67 16.29 12.61
CA PHE A 40 -5.67 17.20 13.19
C PHE A 40 -4.48 17.42 12.24
N ARG A 41 -3.97 16.34 11.64
CA ARG A 41 -2.91 16.41 10.62
C ARG A 41 -3.32 17.29 9.44
N LEU A 42 -4.53 17.13 8.90
CA LEU A 42 -5.00 17.93 7.78
C LEU A 42 -5.06 19.42 8.14
N ARG A 43 -5.43 19.77 9.38
CA ARG A 43 -5.44 21.17 9.84
C ARG A 43 -4.03 21.76 9.91
N LEU A 44 -3.06 21.02 10.48
CA LEU A 44 -1.65 21.42 10.48
C LEU A 44 -1.10 21.70 9.06
N LEU A 45 -1.51 20.87 8.10
CA LEU A 45 -1.06 20.96 6.71
C LEU A 45 -1.80 22.00 5.86
N ARG A 46 -2.86 22.63 6.38
CA ARG A 46 -3.43 23.84 5.76
C ARG A 46 -2.50 25.04 5.90
N ARG A 47 -1.68 25.05 6.96
CA ARG A 47 -0.78 26.16 7.32
C ARG A 47 0.66 25.91 6.92
N ASN A 48 1.06 24.65 6.87
CA ASN A 48 2.43 24.23 6.64
C ASN A 48 2.49 23.20 5.51
N ARG A 49 3.60 23.18 4.76
CA ARG A 49 3.78 22.24 3.66
C ARG A 49 3.88 20.79 4.14
N CYS A 50 4.60 20.54 5.24
CA CYS A 50 4.74 19.22 5.86
C CYS A 50 4.84 19.32 7.39
N LEU A 51 4.59 18.20 8.07
CA LEU A 51 4.65 18.13 9.54
C LEU A 51 6.08 18.33 10.06
N HIS A 52 7.12 17.83 9.35
CA HIS A 52 8.51 18.05 9.78
C HIS A 52 8.82 19.54 9.93
N GLN A 53 8.40 20.39 8.97
CA GLN A 53 8.57 21.83 9.07
C GLN A 53 7.81 22.43 10.25
N THR A 54 6.55 22.03 10.43
CA THR A 54 5.71 22.53 11.53
C THR A 54 6.39 22.29 12.88
N PHE A 55 6.89 21.07 13.10
CA PHE A 55 7.50 20.70 14.37
C PHE A 55 8.94 21.20 14.50
N ALA A 56 9.70 21.34 13.40
CA ALA A 56 11.05 21.91 13.42
C ALA A 56 11.05 23.40 13.82
N ARG A 57 10.01 24.16 13.45
CA ARG A 57 9.86 25.58 13.83
C ARG A 57 9.70 25.79 15.34
N HIS A 58 9.20 24.79 16.08
CA HIS A 58 8.82 24.94 17.49
C HIS A 58 9.86 24.53 18.53
N GLY A 59 11.12 24.34 18.11
CA GLY A 59 12.26 24.39 19.01
C GLY A 59 13.26 23.25 18.89
N ALA A 60 14.37 23.39 19.61
CA ALA A 60 15.50 22.46 19.63
C ALA A 60 15.02 21.03 19.87
N ARG A 61 15.45 20.10 19.00
CA ARG A 61 15.06 18.67 18.98
C ARG A 61 15.03 18.00 20.37
N ALA A 62 15.81 18.49 21.34
CA ALA A 62 15.82 18.03 22.73
C ALA A 62 14.46 18.12 23.46
N SER A 63 13.60 19.12 23.18
CA SER A 63 12.28 19.21 23.82
C SER A 63 11.27 18.21 23.23
N PHE A 64 11.54 17.68 22.04
CA PHE A 64 10.63 16.82 21.30
C PHE A 64 10.48 15.43 21.93
N GLU A 65 11.54 14.95 22.58
CA GLU A 65 11.59 13.65 23.24
C GLU A 65 11.17 13.70 24.70
N LYS A 66 11.15 14.92 25.30
CA LYS A 66 10.75 15.11 26.70
C LYS A 66 9.32 14.57 26.89
N VAL A 67 9.15 13.73 27.91
CA VAL A 67 7.83 13.31 28.35
C VAL A 67 7.15 14.51 29.01
N LEU A 68 5.95 14.84 28.55
CA LEU A 68 5.19 15.99 28.99
C LEU A 68 3.96 15.55 29.78
N GLY A 69 3.62 16.31 30.81
CA GLY A 69 2.30 16.21 31.45
C GLY A 69 1.19 16.70 30.51
N PRO A 70 -0.10 16.44 30.84
CA PRO A 70 -1.24 16.85 30.01
C PRO A 70 -1.23 18.34 29.64
N GLN A 71 -1.01 19.20 30.65
CA GLN A 71 -1.02 20.65 30.48
C GLN A 71 0.20 21.17 29.71
N GLU A 72 1.38 20.59 29.95
CA GLU A 72 2.61 20.93 29.22
C GLU A 72 2.51 20.53 27.75
N PHE A 73 1.94 19.35 27.48
CA PHE A 73 1.72 18.86 26.13
C PHE A 73 0.67 19.70 25.39
N ARG A 74 -0.46 20.02 26.03
CA ARG A 74 -1.45 20.96 25.49
C ARG A 74 -0.78 22.28 25.12
N HIS A 75 -0.09 22.93 26.04
CA HIS A 75 0.62 24.18 25.77
C HIS A 75 1.62 24.05 24.61
N SER A 76 2.37 22.94 24.59
CA SER A 76 3.33 22.69 23.51
C SER A 76 2.66 22.51 22.16
N LEU A 77 1.52 21.83 22.10
CA LEU A 77 0.74 21.69 20.87
C LEU A 77 0.07 22.99 20.43
N VAL A 78 -0.45 23.79 21.37
CA VAL A 78 -1.02 25.09 21.05
C VAL A 78 0.01 25.98 20.41
N ARG A 79 1.27 25.92 20.87
CA ARG A 79 2.38 26.58 20.16
C ARG A 79 2.53 26.02 18.76
N VAL A 80 2.56 24.70 18.59
CA VAL A 80 2.70 24.04 17.28
C VAL A 80 1.61 24.42 16.28
N THR A 81 0.36 24.47 16.74
CA THR A 81 -0.79 24.73 15.88
C THR A 81 -1.06 26.21 15.71
N ASP A 82 -0.79 27.05 16.71
CA ASP A 82 -1.36 28.39 16.90
C ASP A 82 -2.91 28.39 17.03
N GLU A 83 -3.53 27.24 17.30
CA GLU A 83 -4.98 27.06 17.45
C GLU A 83 -5.30 26.16 18.64
N GLU A 84 -5.88 26.73 19.68
CA GLU A 84 -6.25 26.00 20.91
C GLU A 84 -7.39 25.01 20.68
N TYR A 85 -8.38 25.39 19.88
CA TYR A 85 -9.54 24.55 19.56
C TYR A 85 -9.16 23.19 18.95
N ASP A 86 -8.22 23.20 18.01
CA ASP A 86 -7.74 21.98 17.33
C ASP A 86 -7.07 21.01 18.31
N VAL A 87 -6.31 21.55 19.25
CA VAL A 87 -5.63 20.78 20.29
C VAL A 87 -6.65 20.17 21.24
N ASP A 88 -7.63 20.95 21.66
CA ASP A 88 -8.67 20.49 22.57
C ASP A 88 -9.55 19.41 21.98
N GLU A 89 -9.88 19.53 20.70
CA GLU A 89 -10.61 18.49 19.98
C GLU A 89 -9.81 17.19 19.88
N LEU A 90 -8.51 17.28 19.54
CA LEU A 90 -7.64 16.12 19.49
C LEU A 90 -7.51 15.45 20.87
N LEU A 91 -7.29 16.24 21.92
CA LEU A 91 -7.15 15.74 23.29
C LEU A 91 -8.47 15.13 23.80
N SER A 92 -9.61 15.73 23.45
CA SER A 92 -10.94 15.21 23.80
C SER A 92 -11.27 13.89 23.09
N SER A 93 -10.64 13.61 21.95
CA SER A 93 -10.81 12.34 21.23
C SER A 93 -10.06 11.16 21.86
N MET A 94 -9.20 11.40 22.84
CA MET A 94 -8.49 10.34 23.55
C MET A 94 -9.49 9.53 24.39
N SER A 95 -9.70 8.27 24.01
CA SER A 95 -10.64 7.37 24.68
C SER A 95 -10.12 6.79 26.00
N ALA A 96 -8.81 6.90 26.25
CA ALA A 96 -8.16 6.44 27.46
C ALA A 96 -7.50 7.63 28.17
N GLY A 97 -7.57 7.66 29.50
CA GLY A 97 -6.95 8.69 30.32
C GLY A 97 -5.48 8.95 29.96
N TRP A 98 -5.00 10.13 30.31
CA TRP A 98 -3.67 10.60 29.90
C TRP A 98 -2.59 9.54 30.13
N PRO A 99 -1.90 9.08 29.09
CA PRO A 99 -0.82 8.15 29.29
C PRO A 99 0.32 8.87 30.02
N GLY A 100 0.79 8.31 31.14
CA GLY A 100 1.89 8.90 31.92
C GLY A 100 3.19 9.16 31.14
N SER A 101 3.28 8.74 29.87
CA SER A 101 4.34 9.07 28.93
C SER A 101 3.79 9.48 27.56
N MET A 102 3.64 10.79 27.30
CA MET A 102 3.41 11.33 25.95
C MET A 102 4.46 12.41 25.66
N SER A 103 5.08 12.33 24.50
CA SER A 103 6.00 13.35 23.98
C SER A 103 5.52 13.85 22.62
N LEU A 104 5.95 15.03 22.21
CA LEU A 104 5.61 15.57 20.89
C LEU A 104 6.13 14.65 19.77
N LEU A 105 7.30 14.02 19.95
CA LEU A 105 7.82 13.03 19.02
C LEU A 105 6.90 11.83 18.87
N SER A 106 6.29 11.36 19.97
CA SER A 106 5.33 10.25 19.92
C SER A 106 4.06 10.61 19.14
N LEU A 107 3.54 11.82 19.32
CA LEU A 107 2.41 12.32 18.54
C LEU A 107 2.80 12.48 17.07
N PHE A 108 3.94 13.11 16.79
CA PHE A 108 4.44 13.30 15.43
C PHE A 108 4.58 11.98 14.68
N ARG A 109 5.17 10.95 15.31
CA ARG A 109 5.25 9.59 14.74
C ARG A 109 3.87 8.99 14.47
N SER A 110 2.88 9.33 15.29
CA SER A 110 1.49 8.89 15.11
C SER A 110 0.81 9.62 13.96
N LEU A 111 0.98 10.95 13.86
CA LEU A 111 0.44 11.78 12.76
C LEU A 111 1.03 11.38 11.41
N VAL A 112 2.35 11.28 11.32
CA VAL A 112 3.04 10.84 10.10
C VAL A 112 2.69 9.38 9.76
N GLY A 113 2.45 8.55 10.78
CA GLY A 113 2.07 7.14 10.62
C GLY A 113 0.60 6.87 10.28
N THR A 114 -0.24 7.90 10.09
CA THR A 114 -1.67 7.72 9.79
C THR A 114 -1.91 7.01 8.45
N SER A 115 -1.06 7.26 7.45
CA SER A 115 -1.13 6.59 6.14
C SER A 115 0.24 6.51 5.44
N SER A 116 0.38 5.60 4.48
CA SER A 116 1.57 5.52 3.61
C SER A 116 1.74 6.78 2.76
N THR A 117 0.64 7.32 2.21
CA THR A 117 0.62 8.60 1.49
C THR A 117 1.16 9.74 2.36
N ALA A 118 0.87 9.71 3.67
CA ALA A 118 1.40 10.69 4.60
C ALA A 118 2.91 10.67 4.68
N LEU A 119 3.47 9.48 4.88
CA LEU A 119 4.91 9.25 4.95
C LEU A 119 5.61 9.70 3.67
N LEU A 120 5.05 9.35 2.51
CA LEU A 120 5.61 9.73 1.21
C LEU A 120 5.54 11.24 0.97
N TRP A 121 4.46 11.90 1.41
CA TRP A 121 4.35 13.37 1.36
C TRP A 121 5.43 14.06 2.20
N GLU A 122 5.67 13.57 3.42
CA GLU A 122 6.75 14.10 4.27
C GLU A 122 8.12 13.98 3.60
N LEU A 123 8.42 12.82 3.02
CA LEU A 123 9.66 12.62 2.26
C LEU A 123 9.78 13.57 1.07
N ARG A 124 8.71 13.69 0.27
CA ARG A 124 8.68 14.61 -0.87
C ARG A 124 9.05 16.03 -0.45
N CYS A 125 8.34 16.56 0.55
CA CYS A 125 8.54 17.92 1.01
C CYS A 125 9.96 18.16 1.53
N CYS A 126 10.53 17.20 2.26
CA CYS A 126 11.90 17.32 2.77
C CYS A 126 12.94 17.24 1.66
N LEU A 127 12.79 16.33 0.69
CA LEU A 127 13.69 16.26 -0.47
C LEU A 127 13.64 17.53 -1.32
N GLU A 128 12.45 18.11 -1.51
CA GLU A 128 12.27 19.40 -2.19
C GLU A 128 13.00 20.53 -1.47
N GLN A 129 12.83 20.64 -0.16
CA GLN A 129 13.48 21.67 0.66
C GLN A 129 15.01 21.59 0.61
N SER A 130 15.54 20.37 0.55
CA SER A 130 16.98 20.14 0.42
C SER A 130 17.49 20.24 -1.01
N GLY A 131 16.64 20.58 -2.00
CA GLY A 131 17.02 20.66 -3.41
C GLY A 131 17.45 19.32 -4.01
N LEU A 132 16.96 18.21 -3.44
CA LEU A 132 17.27 16.84 -3.85
C LEU A 132 16.26 16.27 -4.86
N LEU A 133 15.15 16.99 -5.13
CA LEU A 133 14.19 16.65 -6.19
C LEU A 133 14.41 17.50 -7.45
N PRO A 134 14.31 16.91 -8.67
CA PRO A 134 14.11 15.49 -8.94
C PRO A 134 15.32 14.66 -8.46
N LEU A 135 15.07 13.43 -7.98
CA LEU A 135 16.11 12.54 -7.47
C LEU A 135 17.02 12.11 -8.63
N GLN A 136 18.04 12.92 -8.92
CA GLN A 136 19.02 12.60 -9.94
C GLN A 136 20.04 11.62 -9.35
N PRO A 137 20.25 10.43 -9.96
CA PRO A 137 21.16 9.40 -9.44
C PRO A 137 22.57 9.91 -9.17
N HIS A 138 23.02 10.90 -9.95
CA HIS A 138 24.37 11.45 -9.87
C HIS A 138 24.56 12.48 -8.75
N ARG A 139 23.48 13.06 -8.21
CA ARG A 139 23.54 14.14 -7.21
C ARG A 139 23.28 13.65 -5.78
N ALA A 140 22.66 12.49 -5.62
CA ALA A 140 22.19 11.98 -4.33
C ALA A 140 23.28 11.34 -3.44
N VAL A 141 24.49 11.13 -3.93
CA VAL A 141 25.58 10.61 -3.11
C VAL A 141 26.30 11.79 -2.45
N PRO A 142 26.19 11.99 -1.12
CA PRO A 142 26.95 13.02 -0.44
C PRO A 142 28.43 12.75 -0.68
N ARG A 143 29.08 13.65 -1.43
CA ARG A 143 30.52 13.61 -1.63
C ARG A 143 31.14 13.67 -0.25
N THR A 144 31.71 12.56 0.20
CA THR A 144 32.56 12.57 1.38
C THR A 144 33.68 13.55 1.06
N PRO A 145 33.92 14.58 1.91
CA PRO A 145 34.95 15.56 1.62
C PRO A 145 36.27 14.81 1.48
N GLU A 146 36.75 14.68 0.24
CA GLU A 146 37.99 14.00 -0.04
C GLU A 146 39.12 14.79 0.61
N ALA A 147 39.77 14.16 1.57
CA ALA A 147 40.91 14.71 2.26
C ALA A 147 42.12 14.72 1.31
N GLY A 148 42.47 15.90 0.82
CA GLY A 148 43.79 16.22 0.27
C GLY A 148 44.04 15.79 -1.18
N ASP A 149 44.03 16.78 -2.07
CA ASP A 149 44.53 16.68 -3.44
C ASP A 149 45.97 16.14 -3.47
N VAL A 150 46.16 14.92 -3.96
CA VAL A 150 47.45 14.44 -4.44
C VAL A 150 47.46 14.56 -5.97
N PRO A 151 48.21 15.51 -6.54
CA PRO A 151 48.27 15.70 -7.99
C PRO A 151 49.02 14.53 -8.63
N GLY A 152 48.32 13.76 -9.48
CA GLY A 152 48.94 12.72 -10.33
C GLY A 152 48.20 11.40 -10.45
N SER A 153 47.04 11.22 -9.80
CA SER A 153 46.33 9.94 -9.89
C SER A 153 45.62 9.78 -11.26
N PRO A 154 45.89 8.70 -12.01
CA PRO A 154 45.28 8.47 -13.33
C PRO A 154 43.77 8.38 -13.22
N ALA A 155 43.06 8.94 -14.21
CA ALA A 155 41.60 9.05 -14.25
C ALA A 155 40.91 7.72 -13.94
N VAL A 156 40.49 7.55 -12.68
CA VAL A 156 39.70 6.40 -12.25
C VAL A 156 38.31 6.56 -12.87
N PRO A 157 37.79 5.56 -13.60
CA PRO A 157 36.45 5.63 -14.17
C PRO A 157 35.45 5.91 -13.06
N VAL A 158 34.75 7.03 -13.18
CA VAL A 158 33.75 7.49 -12.20
C VAL A 158 32.74 6.36 -12.01
N PRO A 159 32.62 5.77 -10.80
CA PRO A 159 31.68 4.70 -10.57
C PRO A 159 30.29 5.22 -10.87
N GLN A 160 29.61 4.57 -11.82
CA GLN A 160 28.21 4.84 -12.13
C GLN A 160 27.43 4.69 -10.82
N SER A 161 26.99 5.81 -10.25
CA SER A 161 26.25 5.81 -8.99
C SER A 161 25.03 4.92 -9.15
N SER A 162 25.03 3.80 -8.45
CA SER A 162 23.91 2.87 -8.49
C SER A 162 22.66 3.62 -8.02
N SER A 163 21.60 3.65 -8.84
CA SER A 163 20.30 4.21 -8.42
C SER A 163 19.65 3.43 -7.26
N LYS A 164 20.30 2.36 -6.81
CA LYS A 164 19.88 1.44 -5.78
C LYS A 164 20.59 1.78 -4.47
N LEU A 165 19.83 2.07 -3.42
CA LEU A 165 20.33 2.37 -2.08
C LEU A 165 19.99 1.22 -1.12
N GLY A 166 21.01 0.71 -0.43
CA GLY A 166 20.81 -0.12 0.75
C GLY A 166 20.32 0.69 1.96
N ARG A 167 19.95 0.00 3.03
CA ARG A 167 19.40 0.62 4.25
C ARG A 167 20.25 1.75 4.84
N LYS A 168 21.57 1.56 4.92
CA LYS A 168 22.50 2.56 5.48
C LYS A 168 22.50 3.84 4.64
N ALA A 169 22.75 3.71 3.34
CA ALA A 169 22.77 4.84 2.41
C ALA A 169 21.43 5.58 2.33
N TRP A 170 20.32 4.85 2.42
CA TRP A 170 18.99 5.46 2.50
C TRP A 170 18.80 6.31 3.76
N LEU A 171 19.24 5.83 4.92
CA LEU A 171 19.12 6.60 6.17
C LEU A 171 20.05 7.83 6.17
N GLU A 172 21.21 7.74 5.53
CA GLU A 172 22.11 8.87 5.30
C GLU A 172 21.47 9.92 4.37
N LEU A 173 20.84 9.49 3.27
CA LEU A 173 20.06 10.35 2.39
C LEU A 173 18.91 11.03 3.18
N CYS A 174 18.14 10.27 3.96
CA CYS A 174 17.09 10.82 4.81
C CYS A 174 17.64 11.85 5.81
N ALA A 175 18.79 11.59 6.43
CA ALA A 175 19.42 12.52 7.35
C ALA A 175 19.84 13.82 6.65
N SER A 176 20.36 13.74 5.42
CA SER A 176 20.70 14.92 4.60
C SER A 176 19.46 15.72 4.19
N ALA A 177 18.32 15.07 4.07
CA ALA A 177 17.01 15.69 3.85
C ALA A 177 16.32 16.13 5.15
N GLU A 178 17.04 16.11 6.29
CA GLU A 178 16.53 16.44 7.63
C GLU A 178 15.35 15.57 8.12
N LEU A 179 15.11 14.42 7.49
CA LEU A 179 14.12 13.44 7.96
C LEU A 179 14.57 12.85 9.30
N THR A 180 13.62 12.67 10.20
CA THR A 180 13.89 11.91 11.42
C THR A 180 14.22 10.44 11.06
N PRO A 181 15.20 9.80 11.73
CA PRO A 181 15.60 8.42 11.42
C PRO A 181 14.45 7.41 11.49
N CYS A 182 13.49 7.64 12.39
CA CYS A 182 12.29 6.81 12.52
C CYS A 182 11.40 6.89 11.27
N VAL A 183 11.21 8.08 10.69
CA VAL A 183 10.43 8.24 9.46
C VAL A 183 11.20 7.64 8.29
N GLY A 184 12.50 7.95 8.16
CA GLY A 184 13.36 7.35 7.16
C GLY A 184 13.32 5.81 7.19
N GLN A 185 13.35 5.20 8.37
CA GLN A 185 13.26 3.75 8.55
C GLN A 185 11.89 3.17 8.18
N ARG A 186 10.79 3.89 8.44
CA ARG A 186 9.44 3.46 8.05
C ARG A 186 9.27 3.51 6.55
N ILE A 187 9.71 4.59 5.92
CA ILE A 187 9.69 4.73 4.46
C ILE A 187 10.60 3.70 3.83
N PHE A 188 11.75 3.40 4.45
CA PHE A 188 12.60 2.33 3.99
C PHE A 188 11.82 1.02 3.91
N ARG A 189 11.15 0.63 4.99
CA ARG A 189 10.35 -0.60 5.00
C ARG A 189 9.26 -0.57 3.94
N LEU A 190 8.57 0.56 3.76
CA LEU A 190 7.51 0.74 2.77
C LEU A 190 8.01 0.63 1.32
N LEU A 191 9.20 1.14 1.02
CA LEU A 191 9.74 1.19 -0.34
C LEU A 191 10.66 0.01 -0.67
N SER A 192 11.26 -0.61 0.35
CA SER A 192 12.22 -1.72 0.23
C SER A 192 11.59 -3.10 0.38
N GLU A 193 10.24 -3.19 0.49
CA GLU A 193 9.50 -4.29 1.12
C GLU A 193 10.01 -5.70 0.78
N ARG A 194 10.51 -5.92 -0.44
CA ARG A 194 10.91 -7.26 -0.91
C ARG A 194 12.41 -7.41 -1.21
N THR A 195 13.13 -6.34 -1.52
CA THR A 195 14.54 -6.40 -1.98
C THR A 195 15.55 -5.99 -0.92
N GLY A 196 15.11 -5.31 0.15
CA GLY A 196 16.02 -4.63 1.08
C GLY A 196 16.85 -3.51 0.42
N ILE A 197 16.48 -3.10 -0.79
CA ILE A 197 17.16 -2.09 -1.61
C ILE A 197 16.12 -1.16 -2.21
N ILE A 198 16.36 0.14 -2.15
CA ILE A 198 15.47 1.16 -2.71
C ILE A 198 16.00 1.63 -4.05
N ASP A 199 15.20 1.53 -5.11
CA ASP A 199 15.51 2.19 -6.39
C ASP A 199 15.02 3.64 -6.38
N LEU A 200 15.94 4.60 -6.41
CA LEU A 200 15.65 6.02 -6.44
C LEU A 200 14.77 6.44 -7.62
N ARG A 201 14.82 5.71 -8.75
CA ARG A 201 13.92 5.97 -9.88
C ARG A 201 12.48 5.64 -9.52
N MET A 202 12.27 4.53 -8.81
CA MET A 202 10.96 4.13 -8.29
C MET A 202 10.49 5.13 -7.25
N VAL A 203 11.36 5.57 -6.34
CA VAL A 203 11.01 6.61 -5.34
C VAL A 203 10.61 7.90 -6.03
N SER A 204 11.42 8.40 -6.97
CA SER A 204 11.11 9.61 -7.73
C SER A 204 9.75 9.50 -8.40
N LYS A 205 9.49 8.37 -9.07
CA LYS A 205 8.19 8.09 -9.66
C LYS A 205 7.11 8.18 -8.59
N VAL A 206 7.16 7.34 -7.55
CA VAL A 206 6.17 7.29 -6.46
C VAL A 206 5.88 8.67 -5.86
N LEU A 207 6.91 9.49 -5.61
CA LEU A 207 6.76 10.83 -5.05
C LEU A 207 6.06 11.80 -6.02
N GLN A 208 6.31 11.72 -7.33
CA GLN A 208 5.55 12.49 -8.32
C GLN A 208 4.06 12.14 -8.27
N GLY A 209 3.73 10.91 -7.89
CA GLY A 209 2.35 10.46 -7.71
C GLY A 209 1.64 11.01 -6.47
N VAL A 210 2.36 11.58 -5.51
CA VAL A 210 1.80 12.12 -4.27
C VAL A 210 1.68 13.63 -4.39
N VAL A 211 0.48 14.11 -4.71
CA VAL A 211 0.20 15.52 -5.01
C VAL A 211 -0.23 16.33 -3.79
N ALA A 212 -0.68 15.65 -2.73
CA ALA A 212 -1.09 16.25 -1.47
C ALA A 212 -0.93 15.26 -0.30
N PRO A 213 -0.99 15.72 0.95
CA PRO A 213 -0.86 14.89 2.16
C PRO A 213 -1.74 13.64 2.24
N ASN A 214 -2.92 13.71 1.63
CA ASN A 214 -3.97 12.71 1.61
C ASN A 214 -4.42 12.36 0.18
N MET A 215 -3.75 12.93 -0.82
CA MET A 215 -4.12 12.75 -2.21
C MET A 215 -2.91 12.27 -3.01
N SER A 216 -3.07 11.12 -3.61
CA SER A 216 -2.13 10.55 -4.57
C SER A 216 -2.89 10.04 -5.78
N PHE A 217 -2.20 9.79 -6.87
CA PHE A 217 -2.78 9.12 -8.02
C PHE A 217 -3.35 7.75 -7.68
N LEU A 218 -2.74 7.01 -6.75
CA LEU A 218 -3.26 5.73 -6.27
C LEU A 218 -4.66 5.90 -5.66
N CYS A 219 -4.82 6.90 -4.78
CA CYS A 219 -6.11 7.21 -4.15
C CYS A 219 -7.13 7.72 -5.19
N PHE A 220 -6.70 8.57 -6.11
CA PHE A 220 -7.54 9.09 -7.19
C PHE A 220 -8.07 7.94 -8.06
N ASN A 221 -7.16 7.09 -8.55
CA ASN A 221 -7.47 5.94 -9.39
C ASN A 221 -8.42 4.97 -8.68
N ALA A 222 -8.14 4.64 -7.42
CA ALA A 222 -9.03 3.79 -6.62
C ALA A 222 -10.45 4.36 -6.51
N LYS A 223 -10.60 5.67 -6.33
CA LYS A 223 -11.92 6.31 -6.28
C LYS A 223 -12.62 6.36 -7.64
N VAL A 224 -11.87 6.61 -8.73
CA VAL A 224 -12.38 6.58 -10.10
C VAL A 224 -12.91 5.18 -10.44
N LEU A 225 -12.11 4.15 -10.18
CA LEU A 225 -12.52 2.75 -10.36
C LEU A 225 -13.72 2.38 -9.49
N LYS A 226 -13.77 2.85 -8.23
CA LYS A 226 -14.93 2.61 -7.36
C LYS A 226 -16.22 3.23 -7.91
N ARG A 227 -16.15 4.41 -8.53
CA ARG A 227 -17.32 5.14 -9.04
C ARG A 227 -17.75 4.66 -10.42
N HIS A 228 -16.80 4.35 -11.30
CA HIS A 228 -17.07 4.07 -12.72
C HIS A 228 -16.82 2.61 -13.12
N GLY A 229 -16.20 1.78 -12.27
CA GLY A 229 -15.80 0.40 -12.59
C GLY A 229 -14.57 0.31 -13.48
N HIS A 230 -14.52 1.11 -14.55
CA HIS A 230 -13.46 1.10 -15.57
C HIS A 230 -12.91 2.50 -15.85
N LEU A 231 -11.60 2.61 -16.10
CA LEU A 231 -10.94 3.86 -16.45
C LEU A 231 -11.46 4.45 -17.77
N ARG A 232 -11.69 3.60 -18.76
CA ARG A 232 -12.25 3.99 -20.06
C ARG A 232 -13.69 4.49 -19.94
N GLU A 233 -14.48 3.91 -19.04
CA GLU A 233 -15.84 4.39 -18.78
C GLU A 233 -15.82 5.71 -18.02
N ALA A 234 -14.89 5.90 -17.08
CA ALA A 234 -14.68 7.18 -16.42
C ALA A 234 -14.34 8.30 -17.43
N PHE A 235 -13.46 8.02 -18.39
CA PHE A 235 -13.13 8.94 -19.47
C PHE A 235 -14.37 9.30 -20.30
N ARG A 236 -15.10 8.29 -20.80
CA ARG A 236 -16.30 8.50 -21.62
C ARG A 236 -17.43 9.20 -20.86
N ALA A 237 -17.52 9.02 -19.55
CA ALA A 237 -18.54 9.67 -18.73
C ALA A 237 -18.36 11.20 -18.64
N VAL A 238 -17.14 11.71 -18.85
CA VAL A 238 -16.85 13.15 -18.82
C VAL A 238 -16.58 13.73 -20.20
N CYS A 239 -16.11 12.92 -21.15
CA CYS A 239 -15.86 13.30 -22.55
C CYS A 239 -17.05 12.92 -23.44
N ASN A 240 -18.08 13.78 -23.48
CA ASN A 240 -19.24 13.59 -24.36
C ASN A 240 -19.06 14.23 -25.76
N GLY A 241 -17.91 14.86 -26.02
CA GLY A 241 -17.64 15.56 -27.28
C GLY A 241 -17.21 14.63 -28.42
N ALA A 242 -17.43 15.07 -29.66
CA ALA A 242 -17.06 14.33 -30.87
C ALA A 242 -15.56 14.04 -30.98
N GLU A 243 -14.72 14.87 -30.37
CA GLU A 243 -13.26 14.77 -30.46
C GLU A 243 -12.67 13.67 -29.57
N GLY A 244 -13.40 13.23 -28.53
CA GLY A 244 -12.89 12.18 -27.63
C GLY A 244 -11.63 12.59 -26.87
N LEU A 245 -11.46 13.89 -26.59
CA LEU A 245 -10.31 14.46 -25.91
C LEU A 245 -10.69 14.94 -24.50
N LEU A 246 -9.83 14.64 -23.53
CA LEU A 246 -9.95 15.07 -22.16
C LEU A 246 -9.18 16.38 -21.98
N GLN A 247 -9.91 17.43 -21.62
CA GLN A 247 -9.39 18.76 -21.30
C GLN A 247 -9.51 19.00 -19.79
N TRP A 248 -8.87 20.05 -19.29
CA TRP A 248 -8.91 20.42 -17.87
C TRP A 248 -10.35 20.48 -17.29
N PRO A 249 -11.35 21.12 -17.93
CA PRO A 249 -12.72 21.15 -17.39
C PRO A 249 -13.33 19.75 -17.23
N HIS A 250 -13.06 18.84 -18.18
CA HIS A 250 -13.52 17.46 -18.12
C HIS A 250 -12.87 16.71 -16.96
N PHE A 251 -11.55 16.86 -16.78
CA PHE A 251 -10.81 16.24 -15.69
C PHE A 251 -11.20 16.81 -14.31
N SER A 252 -11.38 18.12 -14.20
CA SER A 252 -11.83 18.78 -12.96
C SER A 252 -13.20 18.23 -12.54
N LYS A 253 -14.14 18.11 -13.49
CA LYS A 253 -15.45 17.48 -13.25
C LYS A 253 -15.35 16.02 -12.82
N LEU A 254 -14.45 15.23 -13.43
CA LEU A 254 -14.18 13.86 -13.01
C LEU A 254 -13.67 13.82 -11.56
N ALA A 255 -12.70 14.69 -11.24
CA ALA A 255 -12.07 14.78 -9.93
C ALA A 255 -13.05 15.21 -8.84
N GLU A 256 -13.87 16.23 -9.10
CA GLU A 256 -14.96 16.64 -8.22
C GLU A 256 -15.95 15.49 -7.98
N GLY A 257 -16.30 14.76 -9.06
CA GLY A 257 -17.15 13.56 -8.97
C GLY A 257 -16.60 12.49 -8.03
N VAL A 258 -15.28 12.38 -7.85
CA VAL A 258 -14.68 11.44 -6.88
C VAL A 258 -14.31 12.10 -5.54
N GLY A 259 -14.79 13.31 -5.28
CA GLY A 259 -14.55 14.05 -4.04
C GLY A 259 -13.09 14.50 -3.91
N VAL A 260 -12.48 14.94 -5.00
CA VAL A 260 -11.18 15.61 -5.01
C VAL A 260 -11.41 17.11 -5.20
N SER A 261 -10.80 17.93 -4.35
CA SER A 261 -10.91 19.39 -4.42
C SER A 261 -10.23 19.95 -5.68
N SER A 262 -10.73 21.08 -6.21
CA SER A 262 -10.16 21.74 -7.40
C SER A 262 -8.63 21.93 -7.32
N PRO A 263 -8.05 22.42 -6.20
CA PRO A 263 -6.59 22.58 -6.10
C PRO A 263 -5.81 21.26 -6.21
N ASN A 264 -6.36 20.17 -5.66
CA ASN A 264 -5.74 18.85 -5.77
C ASN A 264 -5.92 18.27 -7.18
N ALA A 265 -7.06 18.53 -7.83
CA ALA A 265 -7.28 18.16 -9.22
C ALA A 265 -6.27 18.87 -10.14
N ALA A 266 -5.99 20.16 -9.92
CA ALA A 266 -5.03 20.91 -10.73
C ALA A 266 -3.63 20.31 -10.64
N ARG A 267 -3.21 19.90 -9.44
CA ARG A 267 -1.93 19.21 -9.21
C ARG A 267 -1.88 17.83 -9.86
N LEU A 268 -2.96 17.06 -9.81
CA LEU A 268 -3.05 15.78 -10.54
C LEU A 268 -2.96 16.02 -12.05
N TRP A 269 -3.66 17.02 -12.58
CA TRP A 269 -3.62 17.35 -13.99
C TRP A 269 -2.21 17.71 -14.47
N ALA A 270 -1.48 18.50 -13.69
CA ALA A 270 -0.09 18.85 -14.00
C ALA A 270 0.81 17.61 -14.14
N VAL A 271 0.63 16.60 -13.28
CA VAL A 271 1.43 15.36 -13.32
C VAL A 271 0.98 14.41 -14.45
N LEU A 272 -0.29 14.44 -14.86
CA LEU A 272 -0.78 13.63 -15.98
C LEU A 272 -0.20 14.08 -17.33
N ARG A 273 0.36 15.28 -17.41
CA ARG A 273 0.93 15.83 -18.65
C ARG A 273 2.37 15.32 -18.83
N PRO A 274 2.64 14.38 -19.76
CA PRO A 274 3.97 13.81 -19.93
C PRO A 274 5.04 14.80 -20.41
N ASN A 275 4.63 15.97 -20.94
CA ASN A 275 5.50 16.96 -21.58
C ASN A 275 5.39 18.37 -20.95
N ALA A 276 4.74 18.53 -19.79
CA ALA A 276 4.80 19.81 -19.11
C ALA A 276 6.22 19.96 -18.53
N SER A 277 6.99 20.91 -19.07
CA SER A 277 8.23 21.38 -18.45
C SER A 277 7.96 21.59 -16.95
N ASP A 278 8.87 21.11 -16.08
CA ASP A 278 8.70 21.13 -14.62
C ASP A 278 8.02 22.44 -14.18
N PRO A 279 6.77 22.38 -13.69
CA PRO A 279 6.06 23.60 -13.34
C PRO A 279 6.84 24.27 -12.21
N ALA A 280 7.26 25.52 -12.43
CA ALA A 280 7.94 26.31 -11.40
C ALA A 280 7.03 26.35 -10.15
N GLU A 281 7.39 25.57 -9.13
CA GLU A 281 6.49 25.11 -8.06
C GLU A 281 6.04 26.23 -7.09
N GLU A 282 6.63 27.43 -7.21
CA GLU A 282 6.27 28.61 -6.42
C GLU A 282 5.15 29.46 -7.03
N ALA A 283 4.64 29.11 -8.20
CA ALA A 283 3.50 29.80 -8.76
C ALA A 283 2.24 29.54 -7.89
N VAL A 284 1.76 30.61 -7.25
CA VAL A 284 0.52 30.71 -6.46
C VAL A 284 -0.61 29.88 -7.13
N PRO A 285 -1.49 29.19 -6.37
CA PRO A 285 -2.57 28.35 -6.94
C PRO A 285 -3.40 29.02 -8.04
N ALA A 286 -3.54 30.36 -8.02
CA ALA A 286 -4.20 31.13 -9.07
C ALA A 286 -3.48 31.08 -10.44
N ALA A 287 -2.15 31.03 -10.47
CA ALA A 287 -1.36 30.93 -11.69
C ALA A 287 -1.45 29.52 -12.31
N VAL A 288 -1.58 28.48 -11.48
CA VAL A 288 -1.74 27.10 -11.93
C VAL A 288 -3.08 26.92 -12.65
N GLU A 289 -4.16 27.54 -12.18
CA GLU A 289 -5.47 27.46 -12.85
C GLU A 289 -5.46 28.13 -14.23
N ALA A 290 -4.74 29.24 -14.40
CA ALA A 290 -4.59 29.90 -15.69
C ALA A 290 -3.81 29.04 -16.71
N ASP A 291 -2.73 28.39 -16.26
CA ASP A 291 -1.90 27.52 -17.12
C ASP A 291 -2.58 26.18 -17.45
N CYS A 292 -3.51 25.72 -16.61
CA CYS A 292 -4.32 24.53 -16.90
C CYS A 292 -5.26 24.70 -18.10
N GLN A 293 -5.57 25.95 -18.50
CA GLN A 293 -6.42 26.23 -19.67
C GLN A 293 -5.65 26.22 -20.99
N ALA A 294 -4.31 26.24 -20.96
CA ALA A 294 -3.47 26.25 -22.16
C ALA A 294 -3.32 24.84 -22.76
N GLY A 295 -4.35 24.42 -23.52
CA GLY A 295 -4.20 23.71 -24.80
C GLY A 295 -3.66 22.28 -24.84
N LEU A 296 -3.51 21.57 -23.72
CA LEU A 296 -3.08 20.17 -23.74
C LEU A 296 -4.25 19.22 -23.50
N GLU A 297 -4.57 18.49 -24.55
CA GLU A 297 -5.62 17.50 -24.64
C GLU A 297 -5.04 16.09 -24.42
N LEU A 298 -5.72 15.29 -23.61
CA LEU A 298 -5.37 13.89 -23.38
C LEU A 298 -6.33 12.97 -24.13
N THR A 299 -5.79 12.05 -24.93
CA THR A 299 -6.59 10.98 -25.54
C THR A 299 -7.02 9.96 -24.49
N GLU A 300 -8.05 9.15 -24.79
CA GLU A 300 -8.51 8.06 -23.90
C GLU A 300 -7.34 7.13 -23.52
N ASP A 301 -6.51 6.75 -24.48
CA ASP A 301 -5.39 5.85 -24.25
C ASP A 301 -4.30 6.50 -23.40
N ALA A 302 -3.95 7.77 -23.64
CA ALA A 302 -2.97 8.49 -22.83
C ALA A 302 -3.43 8.65 -21.37
N PHE A 303 -4.72 8.93 -21.16
CA PHE A 303 -5.32 9.00 -19.83
C PHE A 303 -5.26 7.65 -19.11
N VAL A 304 -5.65 6.57 -19.79
CA VAL A 304 -5.58 5.21 -19.23
C VAL A 304 -4.14 4.83 -18.91
N GLU A 305 -3.21 5.00 -19.85
CA GLU A 305 -1.80 4.69 -19.64
C GLU A 305 -1.20 5.46 -18.45
N ALA A 306 -1.52 6.75 -18.32
CA ALA A 306 -1.06 7.57 -17.21
C ALA A 306 -1.60 7.07 -15.86
N LEU A 307 -2.88 6.70 -15.77
CA LEU A 307 -3.47 6.15 -14.54
C LEU A 307 -3.04 4.71 -14.25
N LEU A 308 -2.74 3.90 -15.27
CA LEU A 308 -2.22 2.54 -15.11
C LEU A 308 -0.86 2.52 -14.41
N GLN A 309 -0.07 3.59 -14.50
CA GLN A 309 1.19 3.72 -13.74
C GLN A 309 0.96 3.70 -12.22
N TRP A 310 -0.27 3.98 -11.80
CA TRP A 310 -0.73 4.13 -10.42
C TRP A 310 -1.86 3.15 -10.08
N PRO A 311 -1.65 1.83 -10.25
CA PRO A 311 -2.71 0.87 -9.96
C PRO A 311 -2.89 0.74 -8.43
N PRO A 312 -4.11 0.56 -7.92
CA PRO A 312 -4.32 0.21 -6.52
C PRO A 312 -3.53 -1.04 -6.11
N ASP A 313 -3.02 -1.08 -4.87
CA ASP A 313 -2.10 -2.14 -4.41
C ASP A 313 -2.73 -3.54 -4.34
N ASN A 314 -4.06 -3.64 -4.45
CA ASN A 314 -4.80 -4.89 -4.25
C ASN A 314 -5.60 -5.33 -5.49
N VAL A 315 -5.29 -4.82 -6.69
CA VAL A 315 -6.06 -5.14 -7.92
C VAL A 315 -6.14 -6.64 -8.16
N LEU A 316 -5.00 -7.34 -8.10
CA LEU A 316 -4.94 -8.79 -8.35
C LEU A 316 -5.60 -9.59 -7.23
N GLY A 317 -5.46 -9.16 -5.97
CA GLY A 317 -6.12 -9.79 -4.82
C GLY A 317 -7.64 -9.64 -4.87
N ALA A 318 -8.14 -8.44 -5.20
CA ALA A 318 -9.57 -8.18 -5.39
C ALA A 318 -10.13 -8.97 -6.57
N PHE A 319 -9.38 -9.03 -7.68
CA PHE A 319 -9.73 -9.84 -8.84
C PHE A 319 -9.80 -11.33 -8.51
N HIS A 320 -8.80 -11.87 -7.79
CA HIS A 320 -8.81 -13.24 -7.30
C HIS A 320 -10.04 -13.54 -6.44
N ALA A 321 -10.35 -12.66 -5.48
CA ALA A 321 -11.51 -12.81 -4.61
C ALA A 321 -12.82 -12.90 -5.42
N GLN A 322 -13.01 -12.04 -6.41
CA GLN A 322 -14.18 -12.08 -7.30
C GLN A 322 -14.27 -13.37 -8.12
N LEU A 323 -13.14 -13.87 -8.64
CA LEU A 323 -13.12 -15.13 -9.37
C LEU A 323 -13.50 -16.32 -8.47
N CYS A 324 -12.95 -16.37 -7.26
CA CYS A 324 -13.26 -17.42 -6.28
C CYS A 324 -14.71 -17.33 -5.79
N GLU A 325 -15.22 -16.13 -5.51
CA GLU A 325 -16.62 -15.91 -5.15
C GLU A 325 -17.56 -16.43 -6.25
N LYS A 326 -17.22 -16.16 -7.51
CA LYS A 326 -18.08 -16.52 -8.64
C LYS A 326 -18.03 -17.99 -9.05
N PHE A 327 -16.85 -18.61 -9.02
CA PHE A 327 -16.64 -19.94 -9.59
C PHE A 327 -16.33 -21.03 -8.55
N GLY A 328 -16.13 -20.66 -7.28
CA GLY A 328 -15.72 -21.60 -6.23
C GLY A 328 -14.22 -21.94 -6.24
N GLY A 329 -13.46 -21.44 -7.23
CA GLY A 329 -12.02 -21.68 -7.34
C GLY A 329 -11.40 -21.27 -8.68
N LEU A 330 -10.07 -21.25 -8.72
CA LEU A 330 -9.31 -20.87 -9.92
C LEU A 330 -9.32 -21.96 -11.00
N PHE A 331 -9.51 -23.23 -10.60
CA PHE A 331 -9.61 -24.33 -11.55
C PHE A 331 -10.91 -24.24 -12.37
N GLU A 332 -12.02 -23.99 -11.67
CA GLU A 332 -13.35 -23.76 -12.23
C GLU A 332 -13.34 -22.49 -13.09
N THR A 333 -12.65 -21.43 -12.63
CA THR A 333 -12.44 -20.21 -13.41
C THR A 333 -11.75 -20.51 -14.75
N ARG A 334 -10.64 -21.27 -14.76
CA ARG A 334 -9.96 -21.66 -16.00
C ARG A 334 -10.90 -22.43 -16.93
N ARG A 335 -11.66 -23.38 -16.38
CA ARG A 335 -12.63 -24.17 -17.15
C ARG A 335 -13.70 -23.28 -17.78
N ALA A 336 -14.25 -22.32 -17.03
CA ALA A 336 -15.26 -21.38 -17.52
C ALA A 336 -14.74 -20.52 -18.67
N PHE A 337 -13.52 -19.97 -18.54
CA PHE A 337 -12.88 -19.21 -19.63
C PHE A 337 -12.66 -20.06 -20.89
N ARG A 338 -12.25 -21.33 -20.75
CA ARG A 338 -12.09 -22.23 -21.89
C ARG A 338 -13.43 -22.52 -22.59
N GLN A 339 -14.50 -22.66 -21.84
CA GLN A 339 -15.85 -22.90 -22.38
C GLN A 339 -16.35 -21.74 -23.25
N ILE A 340 -15.95 -20.49 -22.94
CA ILE A 340 -16.29 -19.31 -23.76
C ILE A 340 -15.28 -19.02 -24.88
N GLY A 341 -14.35 -19.93 -25.17
CA GLY A 341 -13.39 -19.78 -26.27
C GLY A 341 -12.17 -18.91 -25.94
N MET A 342 -11.77 -18.82 -24.67
CA MET A 342 -10.50 -18.23 -24.25
C MET A 342 -9.47 -19.33 -23.96
N PRO A 343 -8.63 -19.71 -24.94
CA PRO A 343 -7.64 -20.76 -24.74
C PRO A 343 -6.50 -20.29 -23.83
N SER A 344 -6.07 -21.21 -22.97
CA SER A 344 -4.79 -21.16 -22.25
C SER A 344 -3.64 -20.94 -23.24
N GLY A 345 -2.69 -20.06 -22.93
CA GLY A 345 -1.51 -19.80 -23.77
C GLY A 345 -1.63 -18.76 -24.89
N ARG A 346 -2.83 -18.25 -25.23
CA ARG A 346 -2.95 -17.13 -26.19
C ARG A 346 -2.80 -15.78 -25.50
N SER A 347 -2.06 -14.86 -26.13
CA SER A 347 -1.92 -13.49 -25.63
C SER A 347 -3.29 -12.82 -25.49
N LEU A 348 -3.52 -12.20 -24.32
CA LEU A 348 -4.71 -11.47 -23.96
C LEU A 348 -4.54 -9.99 -24.30
N SER A 349 -5.39 -9.50 -25.18
CA SER A 349 -5.63 -8.06 -25.30
C SER A 349 -6.66 -7.61 -24.24
N PRO A 350 -6.59 -6.35 -23.77
CA PRO A 350 -7.57 -5.83 -22.81
C PRO A 350 -9.02 -5.99 -23.27
N ARG A 351 -9.30 -5.67 -24.54
CA ARG A 351 -10.65 -5.83 -25.13
C ARG A 351 -11.14 -7.27 -25.09
N ARG A 352 -10.28 -8.23 -25.43
CA ARG A 352 -10.65 -9.65 -25.41
C ARG A 352 -10.87 -10.14 -23.99
N PHE A 353 -10.01 -9.74 -23.06
CA PHE A 353 -10.12 -10.14 -21.67
C PHE A 353 -11.39 -9.55 -21.03
N HIS A 354 -11.67 -8.27 -21.27
CA HIS A 354 -12.91 -7.61 -20.84
C HIS A 354 -14.17 -8.31 -21.38
N LYS A 355 -14.24 -8.59 -22.69
CA LYS A 355 -15.37 -9.34 -23.28
C LYS A 355 -15.53 -10.72 -22.63
N GLY A 356 -14.42 -11.39 -22.32
CA GLY A 356 -14.42 -12.66 -21.60
C GLY A 356 -15.01 -12.56 -20.20
N LEU A 357 -14.53 -11.60 -19.41
CA LEU A 357 -15.04 -11.30 -18.07
C LEU A 357 -16.54 -10.98 -18.08
N GLN A 358 -16.98 -10.15 -19.03
CA GLN A 358 -18.38 -9.79 -19.20
C GLN A 358 -19.24 -11.00 -19.58
N SER A 359 -18.76 -11.86 -20.50
CA SER A 359 -19.47 -13.08 -20.92
C SER A 359 -19.62 -14.07 -19.77
N LEU A 360 -18.65 -14.07 -18.85
CA LEU A 360 -18.67 -14.83 -17.62
C LEU A 360 -19.45 -14.13 -16.50
N GLY A 361 -19.94 -12.90 -16.71
CA GLY A 361 -20.60 -12.04 -15.73
C GLY A 361 -19.75 -11.69 -14.51
N VAL A 362 -18.42 -11.77 -14.61
CA VAL A 362 -17.56 -11.24 -13.55
C VAL A 362 -17.84 -9.73 -13.48
N ALA A 363 -18.03 -9.21 -12.27
CA ALA A 363 -18.33 -7.81 -11.97
C ALA A 363 -17.40 -6.84 -12.74
N PRO A 364 -17.74 -5.54 -12.88
CA PRO A 364 -16.93 -4.59 -13.66
C PRO A 364 -15.50 -4.52 -13.11
N CYS A 365 -14.62 -5.32 -13.71
CA CYS A 365 -13.22 -5.46 -13.38
C CYS A 365 -12.42 -4.90 -14.56
N ASP A 366 -11.62 -3.88 -14.30
CA ASP A 366 -10.83 -3.22 -15.32
C ASP A 366 -9.74 -4.15 -15.88
N ALA A 367 -9.98 -4.64 -17.10
CA ALA A 367 -9.10 -5.55 -17.80
C ALA A 367 -7.74 -4.91 -18.13
N ASP A 368 -7.69 -3.61 -18.42
CA ASP A 368 -6.45 -2.87 -18.66
C ASP A 368 -5.60 -2.88 -17.37
N LEU A 369 -6.24 -2.60 -16.23
CA LEU A 369 -5.63 -2.57 -14.91
C LEU A 369 -5.08 -3.94 -14.47
N VAL A 370 -5.88 -5.00 -14.61
CA VAL A 370 -5.45 -6.36 -14.26
C VAL A 370 -4.28 -6.81 -15.12
N LEU A 371 -4.36 -6.64 -16.44
CA LEU A 371 -3.26 -7.02 -17.34
C LEU A 371 -2.01 -6.20 -17.06
N HIS A 372 -2.13 -4.91 -16.77
CA HIS A 372 -1.01 -4.06 -16.39
C HIS A 372 -0.37 -4.52 -15.07
N ALA A 373 -1.17 -4.83 -14.05
CA ALA A 373 -0.68 -5.35 -12.77
C ALA A 373 0.07 -6.68 -12.95
N VAL A 374 -0.43 -7.57 -13.82
CA VAL A 374 0.26 -8.83 -14.18
C VAL A 374 1.60 -8.55 -14.85
N ARG A 375 1.67 -7.68 -15.87
CA ARG A 375 2.94 -7.30 -16.54
C ARG A 375 3.96 -6.77 -15.54
N ARG A 376 3.52 -5.88 -14.64
CA ARG A 376 4.35 -5.32 -13.58
C ARG A 376 4.87 -6.40 -12.63
N SER A 377 4.01 -7.34 -12.24
CA SER A 377 4.40 -8.45 -11.35
C SER A 377 5.40 -9.41 -11.98
N CYS A 378 5.38 -9.58 -13.30
CA CYS A 378 6.33 -10.41 -14.04
C CYS A 378 7.72 -9.77 -14.16
N GLY A 379 7.93 -8.55 -13.65
CA GLY A 379 9.24 -7.90 -13.63
C GLY A 379 9.80 -7.54 -15.01
N ALA A 380 8.99 -7.64 -16.06
CA ALA A 380 9.43 -7.52 -17.43
C ALA A 380 8.61 -6.46 -18.16
N GLU A 381 9.22 -5.29 -18.40
CA GLU A 381 8.84 -4.42 -19.52
C GLU A 381 8.82 -5.21 -20.85
N SER A 382 9.53 -6.34 -20.90
CA SER A 382 9.63 -7.29 -22.00
C SER A 382 8.56 -8.38 -22.05
N CYS A 383 7.64 -8.49 -21.08
CA CYS A 383 6.49 -9.40 -21.15
C CYS A 383 5.42 -8.84 -22.13
N SER A 384 5.75 -8.87 -23.42
CA SER A 384 4.87 -8.44 -24.51
C SER A 384 3.60 -9.30 -24.64
N ARG A 385 3.62 -10.51 -24.06
CA ARG A 385 2.50 -11.46 -24.10
C ARG A 385 2.12 -11.86 -22.68
N VAL A 386 0.91 -11.45 -22.28
CA VAL A 386 0.25 -11.91 -21.06
C VAL A 386 -0.84 -12.89 -21.48
N THR A 387 -0.82 -14.10 -20.95
CA THR A 387 -1.81 -15.14 -21.21
C THR A 387 -2.83 -15.22 -20.06
N LEU A 388 -3.91 -15.98 -20.26
CA LEU A 388 -4.89 -16.21 -19.20
C LEU A 388 -4.30 -16.94 -18.00
N ASP A 389 -3.37 -17.87 -18.24
CA ASP A 389 -2.75 -18.63 -17.17
C ASP A 389 -1.84 -17.73 -16.32
N ASP A 390 -1.11 -16.81 -16.95
CA ASP A 390 -0.32 -15.79 -16.23
C ASP A 390 -1.21 -14.94 -15.33
N VAL A 391 -2.37 -14.48 -15.83
CA VAL A 391 -3.30 -13.67 -15.03
C VAL A 391 -3.79 -14.43 -13.80
N ILE A 392 -4.24 -15.68 -13.99
CA ILE A 392 -4.80 -16.50 -12.92
C ILE A 392 -3.72 -16.88 -11.90
N GLU A 393 -2.52 -17.24 -12.37
CA GLU A 393 -1.39 -17.58 -11.51
C GLU A 393 -0.93 -16.37 -10.69
N ARG A 394 -0.78 -15.19 -11.30
CA ARG A 394 -0.39 -13.97 -10.56
C ARG A 394 -1.45 -13.52 -9.57
N ALA A 395 -2.73 -13.62 -9.92
CA ALA A 395 -3.82 -13.34 -9.00
C ALA A 395 -3.79 -14.30 -7.79
N HIS A 396 -3.46 -15.58 -8.00
CA HIS A 396 -3.29 -16.55 -6.93
C HIS A 396 -2.09 -16.22 -6.02
N MET A 397 -0.95 -15.93 -6.63
CA MET A 397 0.30 -15.63 -5.93
C MET A 397 0.16 -14.39 -5.04
N GLU A 398 -0.50 -13.34 -5.55
CA GLU A 398 -0.80 -12.13 -4.77
C GLU A 398 -1.73 -12.43 -3.59
N HIS A 399 -2.76 -13.26 -3.80
CA HIS A 399 -3.68 -13.65 -2.73
C HIS A 399 -3.00 -14.44 -1.61
N LEU A 400 -2.05 -15.31 -1.96
CA LEU A 400 -1.24 -16.03 -0.98
C LEU A 400 -0.19 -15.15 -0.29
N GLY A 401 -0.02 -13.89 -0.72
CA GLY A 401 1.08 -13.04 -0.30
C GLY A 401 2.46 -13.53 -0.77
N VAL A 402 2.49 -14.46 -1.72
CA VAL A 402 3.72 -15.06 -2.26
C VAL A 402 4.10 -14.30 -3.53
N SER A 403 4.97 -13.31 -3.43
CA SER A 403 5.50 -12.63 -4.62
C SER A 403 6.77 -13.32 -5.11
N GLU A 404 6.91 -13.53 -6.42
CA GLU A 404 8.11 -14.16 -7.02
C GLU A 404 9.43 -13.41 -6.75
N ASN A 405 9.38 -12.13 -6.40
CA ASN A 405 10.56 -11.34 -6.03
C ASN A 405 11.03 -11.57 -4.58
N ASP A 406 10.39 -12.47 -3.86
CA ASP A 406 10.81 -12.87 -2.52
C ASP A 406 11.95 -13.89 -2.64
N GLY A 407 13.13 -13.37 -2.99
CA GLY A 407 14.37 -14.15 -2.98
C GLY A 407 14.59 -14.82 -1.63
N ALA A 408 14.16 -14.19 -0.53
CA ALA A 408 14.26 -14.72 0.82
C ALA A 408 13.28 -15.89 1.07
N THR A 409 12.00 -15.84 0.67
CA THR A 409 11.17 -17.06 0.75
C THR A 409 11.52 -18.09 -0.29
N ARG A 410 12.11 -17.74 -1.44
CA ARG A 410 12.65 -18.75 -2.36
C ARG A 410 13.86 -19.46 -1.76
N GLU A 411 14.74 -18.73 -1.08
CA GLU A 411 15.91 -19.25 -0.37
C GLU A 411 15.48 -20.07 0.84
N VAL A 412 14.61 -19.53 1.72
CA VAL A 412 14.01 -20.28 2.84
C VAL A 412 13.20 -21.47 2.35
N LYS A 413 12.40 -21.37 1.28
CA LYS A 413 11.69 -22.53 0.71
C LYS A 413 12.68 -23.53 0.14
N SER A 414 13.77 -23.10 -0.50
CA SER A 414 14.79 -24.01 -1.04
C SER A 414 15.57 -24.72 0.07
N GLU A 415 15.86 -24.02 1.17
CA GLU A 415 16.54 -24.56 2.35
C GLU A 415 15.62 -25.43 3.21
N THR A 416 14.32 -25.11 3.26
CA THR A 416 13.32 -25.88 4.02
C THR A 416 12.67 -27.00 3.20
N LEU A 417 12.81 -27.01 1.86
CA LEU A 417 12.26 -28.06 0.99
C LEU A 417 12.70 -29.47 1.41
N PRO A 418 13.98 -29.74 1.74
CA PRO A 418 14.42 -31.05 2.20
C PRO A 418 13.73 -31.47 3.49
N VAL A 419 13.51 -30.53 4.43
CA VAL A 419 12.81 -30.79 5.69
C VAL A 419 11.33 -31.12 5.43
N TRP A 420 10.68 -30.40 4.52
CA TRP A 420 9.30 -30.71 4.11
C TRP A 420 9.21 -32.07 3.39
N GLN A 421 10.21 -32.44 2.58
CA GLN A 421 10.28 -33.76 1.96
C GLN A 421 10.46 -34.87 3.00
N GLN A 422 11.31 -34.66 4.01
CA GLN A 422 11.47 -35.60 5.13
C GLN A 422 10.17 -35.76 5.93
N LEU A 423 9.47 -34.66 6.25
CA LEU A 423 8.17 -34.72 6.93
C LEU A 423 7.13 -35.52 6.13
N ARG A 424 7.10 -35.37 4.81
CA ARG A 424 6.20 -36.16 3.96
C ARG A 424 6.60 -37.64 3.89
N ALA A 425 7.89 -37.95 3.90
CA ALA A 425 8.37 -39.33 3.96
C ALA A 425 7.94 -40.00 5.27
N VAL A 426 8.15 -39.32 6.41
CA VAL A 426 7.69 -39.79 7.72
C VAL A 426 6.18 -39.94 7.76
N GLN A 427 5.42 -39.00 7.19
CA GLN A 427 3.97 -39.09 7.10
C GLN A 427 3.53 -40.31 6.26
N ALA A 428 4.23 -40.61 5.16
CA ALA A 428 3.95 -41.78 4.33
C ALA A 428 4.26 -43.10 5.06
N GLU A 429 5.35 -43.17 5.82
CA GLU A 429 5.70 -44.32 6.66
C GLU A 429 4.64 -44.56 7.74
N LEU A 430 4.24 -43.52 8.46
CA LEU A 430 3.19 -43.62 9.48
C LEU A 430 1.84 -44.06 8.89
N GLN A 431 1.51 -43.64 7.67
CA GLN A 431 0.32 -44.11 6.97
C GLN A 431 0.44 -45.58 6.54
N GLN A 432 1.61 -46.03 6.10
CA GLN A 432 1.86 -47.45 5.79
C GLN A 432 1.73 -48.33 7.03
N ASP A 433 2.29 -47.90 8.16
CA ASP A 433 2.21 -48.63 9.43
C ASP A 433 0.78 -48.68 9.97
N TYR A 434 0.04 -47.59 9.83
CA TYR A 434 -1.39 -47.56 10.16
C TYR A 434 -2.17 -48.59 9.33
N HIS A 435 -1.91 -48.69 8.03
CA HIS A 435 -2.55 -49.69 7.17
C HIS A 435 -2.07 -51.13 7.44
N ALA A 436 -0.82 -51.32 7.88
CA ALA A 436 -0.28 -52.62 8.25
C ALA A 436 -0.88 -53.14 9.57
N CYS A 437 -1.06 -52.27 10.56
CA CYS A 437 -1.68 -52.60 11.85
C CYS A 437 -3.19 -52.80 11.75
N VAL A 438 -3.87 -52.17 10.77
CA VAL A 438 -5.31 -52.33 10.52
C VAL A 438 -5.61 -53.55 9.64
N ARG A 439 -4.63 -54.37 9.26
CA ARG A 439 -4.94 -55.69 8.70
C ARG A 439 -5.67 -56.52 9.76
N PRO A 440 -6.95 -56.88 9.53
CA PRO A 440 -7.68 -57.69 10.48
C PRO A 440 -6.96 -59.04 10.60
N CYS A 441 -6.48 -59.33 11.81
CA CYS A 441 -5.96 -60.65 12.18
C CYS A 441 -6.98 -61.70 11.76
N SER A 442 -6.75 -62.31 10.60
CA SER A 442 -7.58 -63.35 10.04
C SER A 442 -7.12 -64.69 10.61
N HIS A 443 -7.25 -64.82 11.94
CA HIS A 443 -7.27 -66.09 12.67
C HIS A 443 -8.54 -65.99 13.53
N GLU A 444 -9.50 -66.90 13.48
CA GLU A 444 -9.34 -68.35 13.48
C GLU A 444 -10.64 -68.99 12.98
N ARG A 445 -10.52 -69.99 12.09
CA ARG A 445 -11.64 -70.88 11.74
C ARG A 445 -12.03 -71.68 12.98
N ALA A 446 -13.17 -71.36 13.58
CA ALA A 446 -13.91 -72.31 14.40
C ALA A 446 -14.64 -73.32 13.48
N PRO A 447 -14.59 -74.64 13.77
CA PRO A 447 -15.26 -75.63 12.96
C PRO A 447 -16.78 -75.59 13.17
N ALA A 448 -17.47 -76.02 12.11
CA ALA A 448 -18.91 -75.97 11.91
C ALA A 448 -19.74 -76.57 13.05
N ASN A 449 -20.85 -75.91 13.36
CA ASN A 449 -22.00 -76.52 14.01
C ASN A 449 -23.26 -76.19 13.19
N PRO A 450 -24.03 -77.18 12.69
CA PRO A 450 -25.24 -76.95 11.93
C PRO A 450 -26.48 -76.97 12.84
N GLY A 451 -27.44 -76.09 12.55
CA GLY A 451 -28.71 -75.97 13.26
C GLY A 451 -28.77 -74.68 14.06
N THR A 452 -29.73 -73.77 13.89
CA THR A 452 -31.16 -74.06 13.84
C THR A 452 -31.89 -72.85 13.24
N ALA A 453 -33.04 -73.15 12.67
CA ALA A 453 -34.00 -72.28 12.00
C ALA A 453 -34.36 -70.96 12.71
N GLY A 454 -34.63 -69.96 11.86
CA GLY A 454 -35.85 -69.16 11.94
C GLY A 454 -35.85 -67.99 12.92
N VAL A 455 -36.10 -66.78 12.40
CA VAL A 455 -37.33 -66.01 12.64
C VAL A 455 -37.21 -64.63 11.97
N ARG A 456 -38.21 -64.32 11.14
CA ARG A 456 -38.50 -63.00 10.58
C ARG A 456 -39.01 -62.05 11.68
N LEU A 457 -38.58 -60.79 11.66
CA LEU A 457 -39.29 -59.57 12.13
C LEU A 457 -38.49 -58.39 11.52
N ARG A 458 -38.92 -57.64 10.49
CA ARG A 458 -40.06 -56.74 10.27
C ARG A 458 -40.19 -55.60 11.30
N ARG A 459 -40.16 -54.36 10.76
CA ARG A 459 -40.42 -53.02 11.35
C ARG A 459 -39.24 -52.38 12.11
N GLY A 460 -38.98 -51.08 12.01
CA GLY A 460 -39.80 -50.01 11.43
C GLY A 460 -39.06 -48.66 11.27
N ARG A 461 -39.66 -47.84 10.40
CA ARG A 461 -39.50 -46.39 10.29
C ARG A 461 -39.89 -45.69 11.60
N SER A 462 -39.17 -44.65 12.00
CA SER A 462 -39.75 -43.42 12.58
C SER A 462 -38.68 -42.31 12.70
N SER A 463 -38.88 -41.19 11.99
CA SER A 463 -39.04 -39.82 12.52
C SER A 463 -37.71 -39.08 12.72
N ARG A 464 -37.30 -38.11 11.88
CA ARG A 464 -37.83 -36.74 11.65
C ARG A 464 -38.14 -35.96 12.93
N ALA A 465 -37.41 -34.84 13.07
CA ALA A 465 -37.71 -33.58 13.76
C ALA A 465 -36.44 -33.13 14.51
N LEU A 466 -36.04 -31.87 14.64
CA LEU A 466 -36.53 -30.55 14.23
C LEU A 466 -35.39 -29.62 14.67
N THR A 467 -34.80 -28.80 13.79
CA THR A 467 -34.06 -27.61 14.25
C THR A 467 -34.60 -26.40 13.51
N ARG A 468 -35.26 -25.58 14.34
CA ARG A 468 -35.99 -24.37 14.02
C ARG A 468 -35.05 -23.25 13.64
N THR A 469 -35.42 -22.59 12.55
CA THR A 469 -35.09 -21.23 12.15
C THR A 469 -35.54 -20.20 13.20
N LEU A 470 -34.70 -19.21 13.49
CA LEU A 470 -35.09 -17.93 14.07
C LEU A 470 -34.49 -16.80 13.23
N THR A 471 -35.29 -16.27 12.32
CA THR A 471 -35.12 -14.97 11.66
C THR A 471 -35.88 -13.94 12.48
N GLY A 472 -35.17 -12.96 13.03
CA GLY A 472 -35.74 -11.79 13.68
C GLY A 472 -35.59 -10.55 12.79
N THR A 473 -36.70 -10.18 12.13
CA THR A 473 -36.91 -8.88 11.48
C THR A 473 -37.31 -7.85 12.54
N LEU A 474 -36.55 -6.75 12.65
CA LEU A 474 -36.92 -5.57 13.41
C LEU A 474 -37.36 -4.48 12.43
N GLU A 475 -38.66 -4.28 12.37
CA GLU A 475 -39.28 -3.08 11.81
C GLU A 475 -39.11 -1.92 12.79
N HIS A 476 -38.63 -0.77 12.31
CA HIS A 476 -38.78 0.50 13.00
C HIS A 476 -39.54 1.48 12.09
N LYS A 477 -40.79 1.74 12.44
CA LYS A 477 -41.59 2.89 12.01
C LYS A 477 -41.43 4.02 13.05
N GLY A 478 -41.31 5.24 12.55
CA GLY A 478 -41.40 6.50 13.31
C GLY A 478 -41.00 7.66 12.38
N SER A 479 -41.98 8.29 11.72
CA SER A 479 -42.58 9.60 12.08
C SER A 479 -41.64 10.76 11.74
N LEU A 480 -41.77 11.34 10.55
CA LEU A 480 -42.64 12.48 10.21
C LEU A 480 -42.37 13.70 11.10
N GLY A 481 -41.63 14.66 10.54
CA GLY A 481 -41.43 16.01 11.06
C GLY A 481 -41.31 16.94 9.86
N ASP A 482 -42.41 17.65 9.60
CA ASP A 482 -42.55 18.74 8.65
C ASP A 482 -41.53 19.86 8.93
N LEU A 483 -40.85 20.35 7.89
CA LEU A 483 -40.47 21.76 7.79
C LEU A 483 -40.49 22.18 6.31
N ASP A 484 -41.43 23.07 6.03
CA ASP A 484 -41.57 23.92 4.84
C ASP A 484 -40.28 24.68 4.50
N GLY A 485 -40.09 24.97 3.21
CA GLY A 485 -39.02 25.84 2.74
C GLY A 485 -38.85 25.88 1.23
N ASP A 486 -39.83 26.49 0.55
CA ASP A 486 -39.74 27.25 -0.69
C ASP A 486 -39.02 26.71 -1.94
N SER A 487 -39.89 26.23 -2.83
CA SER A 487 -39.92 26.42 -4.29
C SER A 487 -39.02 27.51 -4.90
N GLU A 488 -38.13 27.10 -5.81
CA GLU A 488 -37.94 27.79 -7.09
C GLU A 488 -37.83 26.78 -8.24
N ARG A 489 -38.86 26.79 -9.09
CA ARG A 489 -38.94 26.03 -10.34
C ARG A 489 -38.38 26.90 -11.47
N LEU A 490 -37.29 26.48 -12.10
CA LEU A 490 -36.92 26.97 -13.43
C LEU A 490 -37.17 25.87 -14.48
N ARG A 491 -38.20 26.11 -15.28
CA ARG A 491 -38.51 25.39 -16.51
C ARG A 491 -37.47 25.74 -17.57
N TRP A 492 -36.91 24.74 -18.23
CA TRP A 492 -36.35 24.90 -19.57
C TRP A 492 -37.22 24.13 -20.56
N ARG A 493 -37.83 24.86 -21.49
CA ARG A 493 -38.35 24.34 -22.75
C ARG A 493 -37.20 24.37 -23.75
N SER A 494 -36.98 23.26 -24.45
CA SER A 494 -36.29 23.24 -25.74
C SER A 494 -37.32 23.32 -26.87
N PRO A 495 -36.97 23.87 -28.04
CA PRO A 495 -37.56 23.40 -29.29
C PRO A 495 -37.07 21.98 -29.64
#